data_AF-A0AAN4VYG6-F1
#
_entry.id   AF-A0AAN4VYG6-F1
#
_cell.length_a   1.000
_cell.length_b   1.000
_cell.length_c   1.000
_cell.angle_alpha   90.00
_cell.angle_beta   90.00
_cell.angle_gamma   90.00
#
_symmetry.space_group_name_H-M   'P 1'
#
loop_
_entity.id
_entity.type
_entity.pdbx_description
1 polymer ?
#
loop_
_entity_poly.entity_id
_entity_poly.type
_entity_poly.pdbx_seq_one_letter_code
_entity_poly.pdbx_strand_id
1 'polypeptide(L)'
;MDKKYIYKTKNFTKPWTWVKRFFYTILIWAWVLNLNLESEYDTPVIVVLIVATFIAFSLPEEDIGITGRHFIHFESSLFPLFSKTTYIEIKQINSIRCAGIHSGTWAIIDLFNGFGNNGGRSNPLEITYKQSESVSYDLKINRKELNQIVTLVNKIRKHQLQIKEEVKPI
;
A
#
# COMPACT_ATOMS: atom_id res chain seq x y z
N MET A 1 -1.85 24.29 -8.88
CA MET A 1 -0.71 23.37 -9.09
C MET A 1 -1.28 22.08 -9.65
N ASP A 2 -1.15 21.85 -10.96
CA ASP A 2 -1.84 20.77 -11.68
C ASP A 2 -1.50 19.38 -11.14
N LYS A 3 -2.26 18.90 -10.15
CA LYS A 3 -2.14 17.54 -9.63
C LYS A 3 -3.01 16.59 -10.45
N LYS A 4 -2.97 16.68 -11.77
CA LYS A 4 -3.55 15.64 -12.62
C LYS A 4 -2.64 14.43 -12.54
N TYR A 5 -3.02 13.46 -11.72
CA TYR A 5 -2.34 12.16 -11.66
C TYR A 5 -2.37 11.53 -13.06
N ILE A 6 -1.20 11.14 -13.55
CA ILE A 6 -1.08 10.32 -14.76
C ILE A 6 -1.55 8.90 -14.43
N TYR A 7 -1.24 8.45 -13.22
CA TYR A 7 -1.66 7.16 -12.69
C TYR A 7 -1.84 7.27 -11.18
N LYS A 8 -2.84 6.57 -10.63
CA LYS A 8 -3.03 6.43 -9.18
C LYS A 8 -3.66 5.08 -8.87
N THR A 9 -3.08 4.33 -7.95
CA THR A 9 -3.74 3.14 -7.38
C THR A 9 -4.85 3.58 -6.43
N LYS A 10 -5.76 2.65 -6.13
CA LYS A 10 -6.99 2.92 -5.38
C LYS A 10 -7.25 1.84 -4.33
N ASN A 11 -6.19 1.27 -3.75
CA ASN A 11 -6.24 0.15 -2.82
C ASN A 11 -7.09 0.45 -1.58
N PHE A 12 -6.99 1.66 -1.04
CA PHE A 12 -7.81 2.07 0.11
C PHE A 12 -9.32 2.03 -0.20
N THR A 13 -9.71 2.41 -1.42
CA THR A 13 -11.12 2.44 -1.85
C THR A 13 -11.63 1.12 -2.42
N LYS A 14 -10.77 0.09 -2.57
CA LYS A 14 -11.21 -1.21 -3.10
C LYS A 14 -12.20 -1.84 -2.10
N PRO A 15 -13.38 -2.32 -2.55
CA PRO A 15 -14.35 -2.97 -1.65
C PRO A 15 -13.75 -4.11 -0.83
N TRP A 16 -12.82 -4.86 -1.43
CA TRP A 16 -12.12 -5.97 -0.77
C TRP A 16 -11.33 -5.57 0.47
N THR A 17 -10.76 -4.36 0.50
CA THR A 17 -10.05 -3.82 1.68
C THR A 17 -10.99 -3.75 2.86
N TRP A 18 -12.22 -3.27 2.64
CA TRP A 18 -13.24 -3.15 3.66
C TRP A 18 -13.79 -4.51 4.09
N VAL A 19 -14.07 -5.40 3.15
CA VAL A 19 -14.52 -6.77 3.43
C VAL A 19 -13.53 -7.47 4.37
N LYS A 20 -12.22 -7.37 4.12
CA LYS A 20 -11.20 -7.94 5.01
C LYS A 20 -11.23 -7.34 6.41
N ARG A 21 -11.32 -6.01 6.52
CA ARG A 21 -11.38 -5.33 7.83
C ARG A 21 -12.61 -5.75 8.63
N PHE A 22 -13.78 -5.83 7.98
CA PHE A 22 -15.01 -6.33 8.60
C PHE A 22 -14.86 -7.78 9.04
N PHE A 23 -14.33 -8.65 8.18
CA PHE A 23 -14.14 -10.07 8.49
C PHE A 23 -13.24 -10.26 9.72
N TYR A 24 -12.08 -9.60 9.78
CA TYR A 24 -11.19 -9.68 10.95
C TYR A 24 -11.85 -9.13 12.22
N THR A 25 -12.59 -8.04 12.10
CA THR A 25 -13.31 -7.47 13.23
C THR A 25 -14.34 -8.47 13.78
N ILE A 26 -15.14 -9.09 12.91
CA ILE A 26 -16.12 -10.10 13.31
C ILE A 26 -15.44 -11.30 13.98
N LEU A 27 -14.32 -11.77 13.44
CA LEU A 27 -13.56 -12.87 14.05
C LEU A 27 -13.04 -12.53 15.45
N ILE A 28 -12.50 -11.32 15.65
CA ILE A 28 -12.04 -10.86 16.97
C ILE A 28 -13.22 -10.78 17.94
N TRP A 29 -14.34 -10.21 17.51
CA TRP A 29 -15.55 -10.13 18.33
C TRP A 29 -16.06 -11.52 18.73
N ALA A 30 -16.17 -12.44 17.77
CA ALA A 30 -16.61 -13.81 18.04
C ALA A 30 -15.66 -14.53 19.00
N TRP A 31 -14.35 -14.35 18.84
CA TRP A 31 -13.35 -14.95 19.73
C TRP A 31 -13.47 -14.41 21.16
N VAL A 32 -13.51 -13.09 21.34
CA VAL A 32 -13.59 -12.43 22.65
C VAL A 32 -14.90 -12.77 23.37
N LEU A 33 -16.04 -12.74 22.67
CA LEU A 33 -17.34 -13.07 23.27
C LEU A 33 -17.47 -14.55 23.65
N ASN A 34 -16.74 -15.44 22.97
CA ASN A 34 -16.70 -16.87 23.30
C ASN A 34 -15.78 -17.20 24.49
N LEU A 35 -15.05 -16.23 25.04
CA LEU A 35 -14.21 -16.45 26.22
C LEU A 35 -15.00 -16.61 27.54
N ASN A 36 -16.34 -16.57 27.48
CA ASN A 36 -17.25 -16.85 28.59
C ASN A 36 -16.85 -16.12 29.89
N LEU A 37 -16.48 -14.85 29.74
CA LEU A 37 -16.02 -14.00 30.83
C LEU A 37 -17.22 -13.67 31.71
N GLU A 38 -17.11 -13.94 33.02
CA GLU A 38 -18.14 -13.61 34.00
C GLU A 38 -18.48 -12.11 33.96
N SER A 39 -19.71 -11.74 34.35
CA SER A 39 -20.25 -10.36 34.19
C SER A 39 -19.40 -9.26 34.84
N GLU A 40 -18.51 -9.62 35.76
CA GLU A 40 -17.55 -8.68 36.37
C GLU A 40 -16.54 -8.11 35.35
N TYR A 41 -16.36 -8.77 34.20
CA TYR A 41 -15.43 -8.38 33.14
C TYR A 41 -16.10 -7.69 31.93
N ASP A 42 -17.40 -7.34 32.01
CA ASP A 42 -18.12 -6.75 30.87
C ASP A 42 -17.49 -5.45 30.37
N THR A 43 -17.05 -4.57 31.28
CA THR A 43 -16.42 -3.30 30.93
C THR A 43 -15.06 -3.46 30.22
N PRO A 44 -14.08 -4.20 30.77
CA PRO A 44 -12.80 -4.39 30.10
C PRO A 44 -12.95 -5.13 28.76
N VAL A 45 -13.90 -6.06 28.63
CA VAL A 45 -14.21 -6.73 27.36
C VAL A 45 -14.68 -5.72 26.30
N ILE A 46 -15.63 -4.85 26.65
CA ILE A 46 -16.12 -3.81 25.76
C ILE A 46 -14.97 -2.88 25.32
N VAL A 47 -14.09 -2.48 26.25
CA VAL A 47 -12.92 -1.64 25.92
C VAL A 47 -11.99 -2.35 24.94
N VAL A 48 -11.69 -3.63 25.16
CA VAL A 48 -10.85 -4.43 24.25
C VAL A 48 -11.49 -4.51 22.85
N LEU A 49 -12.79 -4.76 22.77
CA LEU A 49 -13.51 -4.81 21.49
C LEU A 49 -13.49 -3.47 20.75
N ILE A 50 -13.65 -2.36 21.46
CA ILE A 50 -13.57 -1.00 20.91
C ILE A 50 -12.15 -0.75 20.37
N VAL A 51 -11.12 -1.04 21.16
CA VAL A 51 -9.71 -0.84 20.77
C VAL A 51 -9.36 -1.72 19.57
N ALA A 52 -9.74 -2.99 19.58
CA ALA A 52 -9.46 -3.91 18.48
C ALA A 52 -10.16 -3.47 17.18
N THR A 53 -11.42 -3.02 17.28
CA THR A 53 -12.16 -2.46 16.14
C THR A 53 -11.47 -1.19 15.63
N PHE A 54 -11.10 -0.28 16.55
CA PHE A 54 -10.39 0.94 16.19
C PHE A 54 -9.09 0.61 15.45
N ILE A 55 -8.27 -0.32 15.94
CA ILE A 55 -7.03 -0.75 15.28
C ILE A 55 -7.32 -1.33 13.89
N ALA A 56 -8.25 -2.27 13.78
CA ALA A 56 -8.58 -2.92 12.50
C ALA A 56 -9.00 -1.92 11.41
N PHE A 57 -9.69 -0.85 11.79
CA PHE A 57 -10.12 0.20 10.87
C PHE A 57 -9.11 1.35 10.72
N SER A 58 -8.15 1.50 11.64
CA SER A 58 -7.14 2.56 11.63
C SER A 58 -5.90 2.23 10.82
N LEU A 59 -5.62 0.94 10.57
CA LEU A 59 -4.45 0.55 9.78
C LEU A 59 -4.46 1.26 8.41
N PRO A 60 -3.34 1.88 7.99
CA PRO A 60 -3.26 2.49 6.67
C PRO A 60 -3.22 1.42 5.58
N GLU A 61 -3.74 1.73 4.39
CA GLU A 61 -3.39 1.02 3.16
C GLU A 61 -2.44 1.85 2.32
N GLU A 62 -1.51 1.18 1.64
CA GLU A 62 -0.57 1.81 0.74
C GLU A 62 -1.16 1.98 -0.67
N ASP A 63 -0.97 3.19 -1.19
CA ASP A 63 -1.33 3.61 -2.54
C ASP A 63 -0.17 4.38 -3.20
N ILE A 64 -0.14 4.40 -4.53
CA ILE A 64 0.83 5.14 -5.33
C ILE A 64 0.11 6.12 -6.24
N GLY A 65 0.72 7.28 -6.45
CA GLY A 65 0.43 8.18 -7.56
C GLY A 65 1.68 8.47 -8.39
N ILE A 66 1.49 8.68 -9.69
CA ILE A 66 2.53 9.14 -10.61
C ILE A 66 2.04 10.44 -11.26
N THR A 67 2.91 11.45 -11.24
CA THR A 67 2.74 12.72 -11.93
C THR A 67 3.87 12.89 -12.94
N GLY A 68 3.87 13.97 -13.72
CA GLY A 68 4.96 14.24 -14.68
C GLY A 68 6.35 14.46 -14.05
N ARG A 69 6.44 14.60 -12.71
CA ARG A 69 7.70 14.84 -12.00
C ARG A 69 7.93 13.93 -10.80
N HIS A 70 6.85 13.53 -10.12
CA HIS A 70 6.94 12.82 -8.86
C HIS A 70 6.29 11.44 -8.93
N PHE A 71 6.95 10.48 -8.29
CA PHE A 71 6.36 9.27 -7.75
C PHE A 71 5.90 9.60 -6.32
N ILE A 72 4.66 9.26 -5.98
CA ILE A 72 4.03 9.67 -4.73
C ILE A 72 3.55 8.42 -4.03
N HIS A 73 4.00 8.20 -2.79
CA HIS A 73 3.49 7.15 -1.92
C HIS A 73 2.45 7.73 -0.97
N PHE A 74 1.32 7.04 -0.81
CA PHE A 74 0.23 7.39 0.08
C PHE A 74 0.00 6.26 1.08
N GLU A 75 0.16 6.54 2.36
CA GLU A 75 -0.40 5.72 3.42
C GLU A 75 -1.77 6.32 3.72
N SER A 76 -2.84 5.69 3.24
CA SER A 76 -4.21 6.19 3.39
C SER A 76 -4.92 5.45 4.51
N SER A 77 -5.40 6.19 5.51
CA SER A 77 -6.19 5.64 6.61
C SER A 77 -7.55 6.34 6.70
N LEU A 78 -8.49 5.71 7.40
CA LEU A 78 -9.72 6.38 7.82
C LEU A 78 -9.43 7.60 8.69
N PHE A 79 -8.36 7.53 9.49
CA PHE A 79 -7.97 8.60 10.39
C PHE A 79 -6.84 9.41 9.76
N PRO A 80 -7.02 10.73 9.56
CA PRO A 80 -5.99 11.59 8.96
C PRO A 80 -4.65 11.55 9.70
N LEU A 81 -4.68 11.34 11.02
CA LEU A 81 -3.49 11.23 11.88
C LEU A 81 -2.55 10.09 11.46
N PHE A 82 -3.08 9.02 10.88
CA PHE A 82 -2.29 7.88 10.37
C PHE A 82 -2.06 7.95 8.87
N SER A 83 -2.46 9.05 8.23
CA SER A 83 -2.29 9.23 6.79
C SER A 83 -0.99 9.97 6.50
N LYS A 84 -0.17 9.43 5.61
CA LYS A 84 1.13 10.01 5.22
C LYS A 84 1.23 10.09 3.72
N THR A 85 1.90 11.13 3.22
CA THR A 85 2.21 11.26 1.79
C THR A 85 3.68 11.58 1.61
N THR A 86 4.36 10.74 0.84
CA THR A 86 5.79 10.91 0.54
C THR A 86 5.95 11.22 -0.94
N TYR A 87 6.65 12.31 -1.24
CA TYR A 87 6.93 12.75 -2.60
C TYR A 87 8.37 12.41 -2.98
N ILE A 88 8.53 11.69 -4.09
CA ILE A 88 9.82 11.26 -4.61
C ILE A 88 9.97 11.82 -6.02
N GLU A 89 11.05 12.54 -6.30
CA GLU A 89 11.33 12.97 -7.66
C GLU A 89 11.73 11.78 -8.54
N ILE A 90 11.07 11.62 -9.68
CA ILE A 90 11.34 10.50 -10.61
C ILE A 90 12.81 10.45 -11.05
N LYS A 91 13.47 11.62 -11.13
CA LYS A 91 14.89 11.73 -11.50
C LYS A 91 15.85 11.06 -10.51
N GLN A 92 15.42 10.83 -9.27
CA GLN A 92 16.20 10.20 -8.20
C GLN A 92 16.05 8.67 -8.19
N ILE A 93 15.03 8.14 -8.88
CA ILE A 93 14.76 6.71 -8.95
C ILE A 93 15.72 6.05 -9.95
N ASN A 94 16.50 5.09 -9.47
CA ASN A 94 17.39 4.28 -10.29
C ASN A 94 16.62 3.10 -10.91
N SER A 95 15.98 2.29 -10.06
CA SER A 95 15.19 1.14 -10.47
C SER A 95 13.96 0.95 -9.60
N ILE A 96 12.91 0.38 -10.20
CA ILE A 96 11.70 -0.07 -9.53
C ILE A 96 11.58 -1.56 -9.81
N ARG A 97 11.47 -2.36 -8.75
CA ARG A 97 11.37 -3.81 -8.80
C ARG A 97 10.22 -4.28 -7.91
N CYS A 98 9.89 -5.55 -8.06
CA CYS A 98 8.92 -6.23 -7.22
C CYS A 98 9.59 -7.48 -6.67
N ALA A 99 9.53 -7.67 -5.36
CA ALA A 99 10.23 -8.79 -4.72
C ALA A 99 9.55 -10.16 -4.94
N GLY A 100 8.41 -10.21 -5.64
CA GLY A 100 7.69 -11.45 -5.94
C GLY A 100 6.93 -11.46 -7.29
N ILE A 101 6.48 -12.64 -7.72
CA ILE A 101 5.68 -12.85 -8.93
C ILE A 101 4.32 -13.40 -8.50
N HIS A 102 3.31 -12.54 -8.34
CA HIS A 102 1.93 -13.00 -8.11
C HIS A 102 0.94 -12.38 -9.11
N SER A 103 0.08 -13.23 -9.67
CA SER A 103 -1.08 -12.83 -10.48
C SER A 103 -2.23 -12.45 -9.56
N GLY A 104 -3.04 -11.45 -9.94
CA GLY A 104 -4.06 -10.84 -9.08
C GLY A 104 -5.22 -11.74 -8.63
N THR A 105 -5.19 -13.04 -8.93
CA THR A 105 -6.27 -14.00 -8.69
C THR A 105 -6.16 -14.73 -7.33
N TRP A 106 -5.09 -14.51 -6.56
CA TRP A 106 -4.81 -15.28 -5.33
C TRP A 106 -5.33 -14.65 -4.02
N ALA A 107 -6.03 -13.52 -4.08
CA ALA A 107 -6.49 -12.79 -2.89
C ALA A 107 -7.49 -13.56 -1.99
N ILE A 108 -8.21 -14.55 -2.54
CA ILE A 108 -9.09 -15.46 -1.77
C ILE A 108 -8.24 -16.47 -0.99
N ILE A 109 -7.16 -16.94 -1.62
CA ILE A 109 -6.26 -17.94 -1.04
C ILE A 109 -5.44 -17.31 0.09
N ASP A 110 -5.10 -16.02 -0.02
CA ASP A 110 -4.45 -15.25 1.06
C ASP A 110 -5.32 -15.06 2.31
N LEU A 111 -6.65 -15.05 2.19
CA LEU A 111 -7.57 -14.93 3.33
C LEU A 111 -7.60 -16.22 4.17
N PHE A 112 -7.50 -17.38 3.52
CA PHE A 112 -7.65 -18.70 4.13
C PHE A 112 -6.34 -19.43 4.41
N ASN A 113 -5.21 -19.03 3.81
CA ASN A 113 -3.91 -19.71 4.02
C ASN A 113 -3.15 -19.32 5.30
N GLY A 114 -3.73 -18.48 6.15
CA GLY A 114 -3.26 -18.31 7.52
C GLY A 114 -1.87 -17.68 7.64
N PHE A 115 -1.60 -17.21 8.85
CA PHE A 115 -0.35 -16.62 9.34
C PHE A 115 0.87 -17.57 9.29
N GLY A 116 0.96 -18.54 8.37
CA GLY A 116 1.89 -19.66 8.49
C GLY A 116 2.42 -20.30 7.21
N ASN A 117 2.18 -19.72 6.02
CA ASN A 117 2.85 -20.20 4.81
C ASN A 117 3.57 -19.08 4.07
N ASN A 118 4.91 -19.11 4.10
CA ASN A 118 5.86 -18.23 3.42
C ASN A 118 5.83 -18.39 1.88
N GLY A 119 4.63 -18.45 1.29
CA GLY A 119 4.40 -18.49 -0.16
C GLY A 119 3.49 -17.38 -0.69
N GLY A 120 2.92 -16.56 0.20
CA GLY A 120 2.02 -15.45 -0.09
C GLY A 120 2.59 -14.11 0.38
N ARG A 121 3.85 -13.82 0.06
CA ARG A 121 4.35 -12.47 0.27
C ARG A 121 3.53 -11.54 -0.61
N SER A 122 3.04 -10.46 -0.01
CA SER A 122 2.76 -9.25 -0.75
C SER A 122 3.92 -8.99 -1.71
N ASN A 123 3.64 -8.37 -2.83
CA ASN A 123 4.64 -8.09 -3.84
C ASN A 123 5.20 -6.69 -3.54
N PRO A 124 6.09 -6.51 -2.54
CA PRO A 124 6.46 -5.17 -2.18
C PRO A 124 7.16 -4.53 -3.37
N LEU A 125 6.79 -3.27 -3.61
CA LEU A 125 7.46 -2.45 -4.59
C LEU A 125 8.76 -1.97 -3.97
N GLU A 126 9.87 -2.44 -4.52
CA GLU A 126 11.18 -2.00 -4.13
C GLU A 126 11.63 -0.87 -5.05
N ILE A 127 11.95 0.28 -4.46
CA ILE A 127 12.50 1.43 -5.15
C ILE A 127 13.94 1.61 -4.69
N THR A 128 14.87 1.50 -5.63
CA THR A 128 16.28 1.82 -5.40
C THR A 128 16.55 3.23 -5.92
N TYR A 129 17.10 4.08 -5.07
CA TYR A 129 17.51 5.43 -5.40
C TYR A 129 18.92 5.48 -5.99
N LYS A 130 19.26 6.57 -6.66
CA LYS A 130 20.61 6.80 -7.23
C LYS A 130 21.72 6.82 -6.17
N GLN A 131 21.38 7.12 -4.91
CA GLN A 131 22.31 7.11 -3.78
C GLN A 131 22.43 5.70 -3.13
N SER A 132 21.98 4.65 -3.82
CA SER A 132 22.02 3.24 -3.38
C SER A 132 21.15 2.88 -2.17
N GLU A 133 20.44 3.84 -1.58
CA GLU A 133 19.36 3.56 -0.63
C GLU A 133 18.20 2.84 -1.35
N SER A 134 17.66 1.79 -0.73
CA SER A 134 16.49 1.08 -1.23
C SER A 134 15.38 1.13 -0.20
N VAL A 135 14.18 1.46 -0.65
CA VAL A 135 12.96 1.46 0.17
C VAL A 135 11.98 0.46 -0.41
N SER A 136 11.39 -0.33 0.48
CA SER A 136 10.38 -1.33 0.15
C SER A 136 9.03 -0.85 0.64
N TYR A 137 8.04 -0.84 -0.24
CA TYR A 137 6.66 -0.44 0.03
C TYR A 137 5.76 -1.67 -0.08
N ASP A 138 4.96 -1.95 0.93
CA ASP A 138 4.04 -3.09 0.98
C ASP A 138 2.76 -2.86 0.13
N LEU A 139 2.98 -2.76 -1.17
CA LEU A 139 1.93 -2.49 -2.14
C LEU A 139 1.33 -3.76 -2.72
N LYS A 140 0.01 -3.85 -2.66
CA LYS A 140 -0.77 -4.92 -3.29
C LYS A 140 -1.01 -4.58 -4.76
N ILE A 141 0.04 -4.69 -5.58
CA ILE A 141 -0.02 -4.50 -7.05
C ILE A 141 0.23 -5.82 -7.78
N ASN A 142 -0.46 -6.01 -8.91
CA ASN A 142 -0.22 -7.15 -9.77
C ASN A 142 0.88 -6.85 -10.82
N ARG A 143 1.36 -7.89 -11.52
CA ARG A 143 2.40 -7.75 -12.56
C ARG A 143 2.04 -6.75 -13.67
N LYS A 144 0.75 -6.65 -14.04
CA LYS A 144 0.29 -5.72 -15.09
C LYS A 144 0.40 -4.27 -14.61
N GLU A 145 -0.03 -4.00 -13.38
CA GLU A 145 0.10 -2.69 -12.73
C GLU A 145 1.57 -2.30 -12.54
N LEU A 146 2.40 -3.24 -12.08
CA LEU A 146 3.85 -3.03 -11.96
C LEU A 146 4.47 -2.62 -13.30
N ASN A 147 4.21 -3.38 -14.37
CA ASN A 147 4.74 -3.07 -15.69
C ASN A 147 4.30 -1.67 -16.14
N GLN A 148 3.03 -1.30 -15.92
CA GLN A 148 2.53 0.04 -16.22
C GLN A 148 3.29 1.12 -15.45
N ILE A 149 3.50 0.94 -14.14
CA ILE A 149 4.25 1.85 -13.28
C ILE A 149 5.67 2.03 -13.81
N VAL A 150 6.39 0.92 -14.06
CA VAL A 150 7.77 0.93 -14.56
C VAL A 150 7.86 1.63 -15.93
N THR A 151 6.95 1.30 -16.86
CA THR A 151 6.92 1.93 -18.19
C THR A 151 6.67 3.44 -18.09
N LEU A 152 5.72 3.87 -17.25
CA LEU A 152 5.42 5.29 -17.06
C LEU A 152 6.59 6.06 -16.47
N VAL A 153 7.21 5.54 -15.41
CA VAL A 153 8.37 6.16 -14.76
C VAL A 153 9.54 6.27 -15.75
N ASN A 154 9.82 5.23 -16.53
CA ASN A 154 10.88 5.25 -17.54
C ASN A 154 10.59 6.26 -18.67
N LYS A 155 9.34 6.35 -19.14
CA LYS A 155 8.93 7.31 -20.17
C LYS A 155 9.13 8.75 -19.68
N ILE A 156 8.70 9.05 -18.46
CA ILE A 156 8.85 10.36 -17.84
C ILE A 156 10.34 10.71 -17.66
N ARG A 157 11.13 9.75 -17.15
CA ARG A 157 12.57 9.93 -16.96
C ARG A 157 13.29 10.24 -18.27
N LYS A 158 12.99 9.51 -19.35
CA LYS A 158 13.58 9.77 -20.68
C LYS A 158 13.24 11.18 -21.18
N HIS A 159 11.99 11.60 -21.03
CA HIS A 159 11.56 12.93 -21.45
C HIS A 159 12.24 14.05 -20.65
N GLN A 160 12.39 13.88 -19.33
CA GLN A 160 13.10 14.84 -18.49
C GLN A 160 14.60 14.96 -18.82
N LEU A 161 15.24 13.87 -19.27
CA LEU A 161 16.64 13.90 -19.70
C LEU A 161 16.81 14.65 -21.03
N GLN A 162 15.92 14.41 -22.00
CA GLN A 162 15.94 15.10 -23.30
C GLN A 162 15.80 16.62 -23.15
N ILE A 163 14.85 17.09 -22.33
CA ILE A 163 14.67 18.52 -22.05
C ILE A 163 15.93 19.12 -21.41
N LYS A 164 16.65 18.37 -20.58
CA LYS A 164 17.88 18.87 -19.93
C LYS A 164 19.05 19.01 -20.91
N GLU A 165 19.10 18.16 -21.94
CA GLU A 165 20.12 18.24 -23.01
C GLU A 165 19.85 19.42 -23.95
N GLU A 166 18.58 19.73 -24.24
CA GLU A 166 18.18 20.88 -25.06
C GLU A 166 18.40 22.24 -24.36
N VAL A 167 18.41 22.28 -23.02
CA VAL A 167 18.50 23.52 -22.23
C VAL A 167 19.93 23.87 -21.81
N LYS A 168 20.94 23.04 -22.08
CA LYS A 168 22.35 23.44 -21.85
C LYS A 168 22.78 24.46 -22.93
N PRO A 169 22.96 25.75 -22.60
CA PRO A 169 23.56 26.69 -23.54
C PRO A 169 25.07 26.42 -23.61
N ILE A 170 25.62 26.58 -24.79
CA ILE A 170 27.06 26.64 -25.08
C ILE A 170 27.66 27.86 -24.36
#